data_AF-A0A8A3PII5-F1
#
_entry.id   AF-A0A8A3PII5-F1
#
_cell.length_a   1.000
_cell.length_b   1.000
_cell.length_c   1.000
_cell.angle_alpha   90.00
_cell.angle_beta   90.00
_cell.angle_gamma   90.00
#
_symmetry.space_group_name_H-M   'P 1'
#
loop_
_entity.id
_entity.type
_entity.pdbx_description
1 polymer ?
#
loop_
_entity_poly.entity_id
_entity_poly.type
_entity_poly.pdbx_seq_one_letter_code
_entity_poly.pdbx_strand_id
1 'polypeptide(L)'
;MSDLNTWLYRIRETSQFLGEVAFYHTNIRRSRQKERTEANPYLRNFKLNSAIELVYDESEEFDVLNNEELQVDFDPLFECLHIHEALGQIEKFKSEYAATRRQQKDLLLPSSVNLTDEESEHFLSALLEGIAGFAIIEKATMRKVHNLRSPVDVDELWDSMCHAAINAVSKALDEFDDPDVILQTKNVIALFIQTMEGWGYSVAVLDAYVLKLFYRYADLLKRKFSTDFQQVSAFPMLSKT
;
A
#
# COMPACT_ATOMS: atom_id res chain seq x y z
N MET A 1 10.55 -22.98 -19.64
CA MET A 1 9.64 -23.20 -18.49
C MET A 1 10.32 -23.06 -17.14
N SER A 2 11.52 -23.65 -16.92
CA SER A 2 12.27 -23.47 -15.65
C SER A 2 12.59 -22.00 -15.36
N ASP A 3 12.89 -21.22 -16.40
CA ASP A 3 13.27 -19.82 -16.26
C ASP A 3 12.09 -18.92 -15.84
N LEU A 4 10.90 -19.09 -16.44
CA LEU A 4 9.69 -18.40 -15.99
C LEU A 4 9.31 -18.73 -14.55
N ASN A 5 9.36 -20.00 -14.16
CA ASN A 5 9.01 -20.39 -12.79
C ASN A 5 10.03 -19.82 -11.79
N THR A 6 11.30 -19.76 -12.19
CA THR A 6 12.36 -19.09 -11.41
C THR A 6 12.09 -17.59 -11.31
N TRP A 7 11.68 -16.95 -12.40
CA TRP A 7 11.30 -15.55 -12.42
C TRP A 7 10.09 -15.26 -11.53
N LEU A 8 9.00 -16.03 -11.67
CA LEU A 8 7.79 -15.95 -10.85
C LEU A 8 8.06 -16.16 -9.35
N TYR A 9 9.05 -17.00 -9.02
CA TYR A 9 9.54 -17.18 -7.67
C TYR A 9 10.33 -15.96 -7.19
N ARG A 10 11.30 -15.48 -7.98
CA ARG A 10 12.11 -14.30 -7.63
C ARG A 10 11.26 -13.07 -7.38
N ILE A 11 10.32 -12.75 -8.28
CA ILE A 11 9.45 -11.58 -8.11
C ILE A 11 8.54 -11.70 -6.89
N ARG A 12 8.21 -12.92 -6.45
CA ARG A 12 7.45 -13.14 -5.22
C ARG A 12 8.33 -12.80 -4.01
N GLU A 13 9.54 -13.34 -3.96
CA GLU A 13 10.49 -13.09 -2.85
C GLU A 13 10.88 -11.61 -2.74
N THR A 14 11.05 -10.93 -3.88
CA THR A 14 11.45 -9.51 -3.90
C THR A 14 10.27 -8.54 -3.80
N SER A 15 9.02 -9.02 -3.92
CA SER A 15 7.85 -8.14 -3.92
C SER A 15 7.73 -7.33 -2.62
N GLN A 16 7.89 -7.96 -1.46
CA GLN A 16 7.78 -7.23 -0.19
C GLN A 16 8.84 -6.12 -0.09
N PHE A 17 10.10 -6.43 -0.41
CA PHE A 17 11.17 -5.44 -0.41
C PHE A 17 10.92 -4.31 -1.41
N LEU A 18 10.39 -4.62 -2.60
CA LEU A 18 9.96 -3.60 -3.57
C LEU A 18 8.89 -2.66 -2.98
N GLY A 19 7.94 -3.20 -2.21
CA GLY A 19 6.94 -2.42 -1.50
C GLY A 19 7.52 -1.50 -0.43
N GLU A 20 8.47 -2.01 0.36
CA GLU A 20 9.22 -1.25 1.37
C GLU A 20 9.98 -0.08 0.72
N VAL A 21 10.72 -0.33 -0.36
CA VAL A 21 11.42 0.70 -1.13
C VAL A 21 10.41 1.74 -1.66
N ALA A 22 9.27 1.30 -2.21
CA ALA A 22 8.24 2.21 -2.69
C ALA A 22 7.69 3.13 -1.58
N PHE A 23 7.47 2.59 -0.37
CA PHE A 23 7.00 3.34 0.79
C PHE A 23 8.04 4.34 1.26
N TYR A 24 9.29 3.90 1.37
CA TYR A 24 10.42 4.73 1.76
C TYR A 24 10.56 5.95 0.85
N HIS A 25 10.56 5.74 -0.47
CA HIS A 25 10.65 6.83 -1.42
C HIS A 25 9.40 7.72 -1.42
N THR A 26 8.21 7.17 -1.21
CA THR A 26 6.99 7.99 -1.05
C THR A 26 7.09 8.89 0.19
N ASN A 27 7.67 8.40 1.29
CA ASN A 27 7.91 9.21 2.50
C ASN A 27 8.97 10.31 2.26
N ILE A 28 10.04 10.03 1.53
CA ILE A 28 11.01 11.06 1.12
C ILE A 28 10.30 12.16 0.33
N ARG A 29 9.51 11.78 -0.69
CA ARG A 29 8.73 12.72 -1.50
C ARG A 29 7.79 13.57 -0.65
N ARG A 30 7.12 12.95 0.32
CA ARG A 30 6.24 13.65 1.28
C ARG A 30 7.02 14.67 2.13
N SER A 31 8.23 14.35 2.58
CA SER A 31 9.10 15.27 3.33
C SER A 31 9.56 16.44 2.46
N ARG A 32 10.04 16.18 1.24
CA ARG A 32 10.43 17.22 0.27
C ARG A 32 9.26 18.16 -0.04
N GLN A 33 8.07 17.61 -0.27
CA GLN A 33 6.88 18.41 -0.55
C GLN A 33 6.48 19.29 0.64
N LYS A 34 6.67 18.81 1.87
CA LYS A 34 6.44 19.60 3.07
C LYS A 34 7.40 20.80 3.15
N GLU A 35 8.69 20.59 2.95
CA GLU A 35 9.70 21.66 2.91
C GLU A 35 9.40 22.69 1.81
N ARG A 36 9.03 22.22 0.60
CA ARG A 36 8.61 23.09 -0.51
C ARG A 36 7.38 23.92 -0.16
N THR A 37 6.42 23.32 0.54
CA THR A 37 5.20 24.01 0.99
C THR A 37 5.48 25.08 2.04
N GLU A 38 6.46 24.85 2.91
CA GLU A 38 6.92 25.83 3.89
C GLU A 38 7.64 27.01 3.22
N ALA A 39 8.44 26.74 2.18
CA ALA A 39 9.12 27.78 1.40
C ALA A 39 8.16 28.60 0.50
N ASN A 40 7.14 27.95 -0.06
CA ASN A 40 6.15 28.59 -0.94
C ASN A 40 4.71 28.22 -0.54
N PRO A 41 3.98 29.13 0.14
CA PRO A 41 2.60 28.89 0.57
C PRO A 41 1.62 28.53 -0.55
N TYR A 42 1.90 28.91 -1.81
CA TYR A 42 1.07 28.53 -2.96
C TYR A 42 1.02 27.01 -3.15
N LEU A 43 2.09 26.29 -2.80
CA LEU A 43 2.19 24.84 -2.96
C LEU A 43 1.31 24.05 -2.01
N ARG A 44 0.79 24.69 -0.95
CA ARG A 44 -0.15 24.08 0.00
C ARG A 44 -1.44 23.58 -0.65
N ASN A 45 -1.81 24.14 -1.80
CA ASN A 45 -3.01 23.76 -2.55
C ASN A 45 -2.84 22.45 -3.32
N PHE A 46 -1.60 21.98 -3.48
CA PHE A 46 -1.28 20.80 -4.27
C PHE A 46 -0.90 19.63 -3.36
N LYS A 47 -1.57 18.51 -3.59
CA LYS A 47 -1.30 17.26 -2.89
C LYS A 47 -0.14 16.53 -3.57
N LEU A 48 0.41 15.54 -2.87
CA LEU A 48 1.30 14.54 -3.47
C LEU A 48 0.59 13.88 -4.68
N ASN A 49 1.35 13.52 -5.71
CA ASN A 49 0.87 12.96 -6.98
C ASN A 49 0.05 13.93 -7.85
N SER A 50 -0.08 15.20 -7.46
CA SER A 50 -0.64 16.21 -8.35
C SER A 50 0.36 16.56 -9.46
N ALA A 51 -0.15 16.97 -10.62
CA ALA A 51 0.71 17.34 -11.75
C ALA A 51 1.78 18.40 -11.38
N ILE A 52 1.43 19.33 -10.49
CA ILE A 52 2.37 20.36 -10.05
C ILE A 52 3.44 19.78 -9.12
N GLU A 53 3.07 18.94 -8.17
CA GLU A 53 4.06 18.27 -7.31
C GLU A 53 5.02 17.40 -8.13
N LEU A 54 4.52 16.65 -9.12
CA LEU A 54 5.34 15.82 -9.99
C LEU A 54 6.37 16.64 -10.79
N VAL A 55 5.98 17.81 -11.30
CA VAL A 55 6.91 18.72 -12.00
C VAL A 55 8.00 19.25 -11.07
N TYR A 56 7.67 19.55 -9.81
CA TYR A 56 8.69 19.95 -8.83
C TYR A 56 9.63 18.80 -8.43
N ASP A 57 9.20 17.55 -8.60
CA ASP A 57 9.95 16.36 -8.17
C ASP A 57 10.73 15.69 -9.31
N GLU A 58 10.58 16.15 -10.56
CA GLU A 58 11.20 15.57 -11.76
C GLU A 58 12.73 15.41 -11.65
N SER A 59 13.42 16.37 -11.03
CA SER A 59 14.88 16.30 -10.87
C SER A 59 15.35 15.20 -9.92
N GLU A 60 14.44 14.66 -9.10
CA GLU A 60 14.72 13.61 -8.13
C GLU A 60 13.77 12.41 -8.29
N GLU A 61 13.37 12.16 -9.54
CA GLU A 61 12.61 10.98 -9.92
C GLU A 61 13.42 9.71 -9.60
N PHE A 62 12.73 8.73 -9.03
CA PHE A 62 13.33 7.46 -8.61
C PHE A 62 12.57 6.30 -9.26
N ASP A 63 13.30 5.45 -9.99
CA ASP A 63 12.74 4.23 -10.57
C ASP A 63 12.73 3.10 -9.53
N VAL A 64 11.55 2.86 -8.96
CA VAL A 64 11.32 1.81 -7.95
C VAL A 64 11.65 0.41 -8.50
N LEU A 65 11.51 0.18 -9.80
CA LEU A 65 11.73 -1.14 -10.41
C LEU A 65 13.18 -1.38 -10.86
N ASN A 66 13.98 -0.31 -10.93
CA ASN A 66 15.35 -0.35 -11.45
C ASN A 66 16.21 0.71 -10.77
N ASN A 67 16.84 0.33 -9.67
CA ASN A 67 17.73 1.16 -8.87
C ASN A 67 18.91 0.33 -8.34
N GLU A 68 19.80 0.96 -7.58
CA GLU A 68 21.02 0.33 -7.06
C GLU A 68 20.73 -0.84 -6.10
N GLU A 69 19.57 -0.84 -5.44
CA GLU A 69 19.19 -1.85 -4.45
C GLU A 69 18.37 -3.00 -5.06
N LEU A 70 17.57 -2.71 -6.08
CA LEU A 70 16.66 -3.66 -6.70
C LEU A 70 16.48 -3.41 -8.20
N GLN A 71 16.59 -4.50 -8.97
CA GLN A 71 16.31 -4.51 -10.40
C GLN A 71 15.36 -5.67 -10.73
N VAL A 72 14.16 -5.33 -11.21
CA VAL A 72 13.20 -6.31 -11.73
C VAL A 72 13.49 -6.53 -13.21
N ASP A 73 14.21 -7.61 -13.50
CA ASP A 73 14.43 -8.10 -14.86
C ASP A 73 13.14 -8.70 -15.44
N PHE A 74 12.69 -8.28 -16.62
CA PHE A 74 11.49 -8.83 -17.29
C PHE A 74 11.85 -9.74 -18.47
N ASP A 75 13.13 -9.89 -18.81
CA ASP A 75 13.60 -10.65 -19.96
C ASP A 75 13.09 -12.10 -19.96
N PRO A 76 13.09 -12.85 -18.83
CA PRO A 76 12.55 -14.21 -18.80
C PRO A 76 11.07 -14.29 -19.16
N LEU A 77 10.29 -13.26 -18.83
CA LEU A 77 8.87 -13.18 -19.19
C LEU A 77 8.71 -12.93 -20.69
N PHE A 78 9.49 -12.01 -21.27
CA PHE A 78 9.47 -11.72 -22.69
C PHE A 78 9.90 -12.92 -23.54
N GLU A 79 10.98 -13.60 -23.15
CA GLU A 79 11.44 -14.81 -23.83
C GLU A 79 10.36 -15.90 -23.82
N CYS A 80 9.73 -16.15 -22.67
CA CYS A 80 8.66 -17.14 -22.58
C CYS A 80 7.44 -16.75 -23.41
N LEU A 81 7.07 -15.47 -23.41
CA LEU A 81 5.99 -14.96 -24.24
C LEU A 81 6.26 -15.23 -25.73
N HIS A 82 7.45 -14.89 -26.22
CA HIS A 82 7.85 -15.10 -27.62
C HIS A 82 7.91 -16.58 -28.00
N ILE A 83 8.40 -17.45 -27.11
CA ILE A 83 8.40 -18.90 -27.36
C ILE A 83 6.96 -19.42 -27.49
N HIS A 84 6.07 -19.04 -26.57
CA HIS A 84 4.68 -19.50 -26.61
C HIS A 84 3.90 -18.92 -27.80
N GLU A 85 4.22 -17.71 -28.24
CA GLU A 85 3.70 -17.12 -29.47
C GLU A 85 4.15 -17.91 -30.70
N ALA A 86 5.45 -18.21 -30.82
CA ALA A 86 6.01 -18.99 -31.93
C ALA A 86 5.45 -20.43 -31.99
N LEU A 87 5.09 -21.00 -30.83
CA LEU A 87 4.46 -22.32 -30.71
C LEU A 87 2.93 -22.29 -30.92
N GLY A 88 2.31 -21.12 -31.08
CA GLY A 88 0.85 -20.98 -31.20
C GLY A 88 0.10 -21.33 -29.90
N GLN A 89 0.76 -21.24 -28.75
CA GLN A 89 0.23 -21.61 -27.42
C GLN A 89 0.04 -20.40 -26.49
N ILE A 90 -0.05 -19.20 -27.06
CA ILE A 90 -0.09 -17.94 -26.30
C ILE A 90 -1.27 -17.84 -25.33
N GLU A 91 -2.46 -18.30 -25.73
CA GLU A 91 -3.66 -18.24 -24.88
C GLU A 91 -3.55 -19.16 -23.66
N LYS A 92 -2.94 -20.34 -23.84
CA LYS A 92 -2.64 -21.25 -22.74
C LYS A 92 -1.66 -20.61 -21.76
N PHE A 93 -0.60 -19.98 -22.28
CA PHE A 93 0.39 -19.27 -21.47
C PHE A 93 -0.23 -18.15 -20.64
N LYS A 94 -1.06 -17.29 -21.25
CA LYS A 94 -1.77 -16.21 -20.55
C LYS A 94 -2.63 -16.75 -19.41
N SER A 95 -3.36 -17.84 -19.64
CA SER A 95 -4.19 -18.48 -18.62
C SER A 95 -3.37 -19.03 -17.46
N GLU A 96 -2.26 -19.72 -17.75
CA GLU A 96 -1.36 -20.30 -16.73
C GLU A 96 -0.66 -19.20 -15.91
N TYR A 97 -0.22 -18.14 -16.58
CA TYR A 97 0.36 -16.96 -15.94
C TYR A 97 -0.64 -16.31 -14.98
N ALA A 98 -1.85 -16.01 -15.46
CA ALA A 98 -2.89 -15.37 -14.65
C ALA A 98 -3.32 -16.25 -13.47
N ALA A 99 -3.41 -17.57 -13.64
CA ALA A 99 -3.70 -18.51 -12.56
C ALA A 99 -2.59 -18.48 -11.49
N THR A 100 -1.33 -18.49 -11.90
CA THR A 100 -0.20 -18.45 -10.96
C THR A 100 -0.17 -17.15 -10.17
N ARG A 101 -0.40 -16.00 -10.82
CA ARG A 101 -0.44 -14.70 -10.14
C ARG A 101 -1.62 -14.58 -9.17
N ARG A 102 -2.79 -15.15 -9.49
CA ARG A 102 -3.91 -15.26 -8.55
C ARG A 102 -3.54 -16.08 -7.31
N GLN A 103 -2.90 -17.22 -7.50
CA GLN A 103 -2.44 -18.06 -6.39
C GLN A 103 -1.42 -17.33 -5.50
N GLN A 104 -0.47 -16.59 -6.10
CA GLN A 104 0.51 -15.82 -5.35
C GLN A 104 -0.14 -14.67 -4.56
N LYS A 105 -1.17 -14.01 -5.10
CA LYS A 105 -1.99 -13.06 -4.33
C LYS A 105 -2.62 -13.74 -3.12
N ASP A 106 -3.22 -14.91 -3.28
CA ASP A 106 -3.90 -15.60 -2.19
C ASP A 106 -2.94 -16.05 -1.08
N LEU A 107 -1.69 -16.39 -1.43
CA LEU A 107 -0.63 -16.71 -0.48
C LEU A 107 -0.06 -15.50 0.26
N LEU A 108 -0.20 -14.31 -0.32
CA LEU A 108 0.25 -13.05 0.29
C LEU A 108 -0.71 -12.59 1.39
N LEU A 109 -2.01 -12.84 1.21
CA LEU A 109 -3.04 -12.36 2.12
C LEU A 109 -3.12 -13.25 3.38
N PRO A 110 -3.12 -12.68 4.58
CA PRO A 110 -3.14 -13.45 5.82
C PRO A 110 -4.50 -14.15 6.00
N SER A 111 -4.46 -15.46 6.28
CA SER A 111 -5.65 -16.27 6.56
C SER A 111 -6.35 -15.88 7.86
N SER A 112 -5.57 -15.40 8.84
CA SER A 112 -6.02 -14.96 10.16
C SER A 112 -5.06 -13.90 10.69
N VAL A 113 -5.60 -12.94 11.43
CA VAL A 113 -4.87 -11.83 12.05
C VAL A 113 -4.98 -12.00 13.55
N ASN A 114 -3.87 -12.25 14.24
CA ASN A 114 -3.77 -12.19 15.70
C ASN A 114 -2.81 -11.05 15.99
N LEU A 115 -3.31 -9.89 16.42
CA LEU A 115 -2.45 -8.75 16.77
C LEU A 115 -2.43 -8.58 18.28
N THR A 116 -1.22 -8.52 18.83
CA THR A 116 -0.95 -7.86 20.10
C THR A 116 -0.60 -6.39 19.82
N ASP A 117 -0.76 -5.49 20.80
CA ASP A 117 -0.58 -4.02 20.65
C ASP A 117 0.71 -3.65 19.91
N GLU A 118 1.87 -4.20 20.30
CA GLU A 118 3.18 -3.83 19.75
C GLU A 118 3.52 -4.50 18.40
N GLU A 119 2.91 -5.64 18.09
CA GLU A 119 3.11 -6.35 16.82
C GLU A 119 2.19 -5.83 15.69
N SER A 120 1.19 -5.04 16.06
CA SER A 120 0.11 -4.60 15.17
C SER A 120 0.59 -3.67 14.05
N GLU A 121 1.45 -2.70 14.37
CA GLU A 121 1.98 -1.73 13.41
C GLU A 121 2.93 -2.41 12.41
N HIS A 122 3.86 -3.22 12.91
CA HIS A 122 4.82 -3.93 12.06
C HIS A 122 4.12 -4.91 11.11
N PHE A 123 3.12 -5.64 11.61
CA PHE A 123 2.30 -6.51 10.77
C PHE A 123 1.56 -5.73 9.68
N LEU A 124 0.96 -4.59 10.03
CA LEU A 124 0.22 -3.78 9.08
C LEU A 124 1.14 -3.25 7.97
N SER A 125 2.29 -2.67 8.34
CA SER A 125 3.26 -2.16 7.37
C SER A 125 3.74 -3.27 6.45
N ALA A 126 4.17 -4.42 7.00
CA ALA A 126 4.62 -5.56 6.20
C ALA A 126 3.53 -6.10 5.24
N LEU A 127 2.27 -6.15 5.69
CA LEU A 127 1.14 -6.54 4.85
C LEU A 127 0.93 -5.56 3.69
N LEU A 128 0.90 -4.27 3.98
CA LEU A 128 0.65 -3.24 2.96
C LEU A 128 1.83 -3.10 2.00
N GLU A 129 3.07 -3.25 2.47
CA GLU A 129 4.27 -3.32 1.64
C GLU A 129 4.22 -4.53 0.71
N GLY A 130 3.88 -5.71 1.23
CA GLY A 130 3.69 -6.91 0.41
C GLY A 130 2.64 -6.72 -0.68
N ILE A 131 1.49 -6.14 -0.35
CA ILE A 131 0.42 -5.83 -1.31
C ILE A 131 0.90 -4.80 -2.34
N ALA A 132 1.59 -3.75 -1.90
CA ALA A 132 2.14 -2.71 -2.78
C ALA A 132 3.11 -3.31 -3.79
N GLY A 133 4.08 -4.09 -3.31
CA GLY A 133 5.05 -4.76 -4.17
C GLY A 133 4.42 -5.66 -5.21
N PHE A 134 3.47 -6.51 -4.80
CA PHE A 134 2.73 -7.35 -5.74
C PHE A 134 2.01 -6.51 -6.80
N ALA A 135 1.26 -5.49 -6.38
CA ALA A 135 0.48 -4.63 -7.27
C ALA A 135 1.36 -3.79 -8.21
N ILE A 136 2.51 -3.30 -7.74
CA ILE A 136 3.49 -2.58 -8.55
C ILE A 136 4.00 -3.48 -9.68
N ILE A 137 4.35 -4.73 -9.37
CA ILE A 137 4.80 -5.71 -10.37
C ILE A 137 3.69 -5.99 -11.39
N GLU A 138 2.44 -6.19 -10.96
CA GLU A 138 1.33 -6.40 -11.89
C GLU A 138 1.13 -5.21 -12.84
N LYS A 139 1.19 -3.98 -12.31
CA LYS A 139 1.05 -2.76 -13.12
C LYS A 139 2.21 -2.62 -14.11
N ALA A 140 3.43 -2.90 -13.65
CA ALA A 140 4.63 -2.86 -14.47
C ALA A 140 4.60 -3.92 -15.59
N THR A 141 4.23 -5.16 -15.26
CA THR A 141 4.04 -6.23 -16.24
C THR A 141 3.00 -5.85 -17.28
N MET A 142 1.86 -5.28 -16.88
CA MET A 142 0.82 -4.83 -17.81
C MET A 142 1.29 -3.70 -18.73
N ARG A 143 2.08 -2.75 -18.21
CA ARG A 143 2.66 -1.64 -19.00
C ARG A 143 3.72 -2.13 -19.99
N LYS A 144 4.56 -3.09 -19.59
CA LYS A 144 5.66 -3.64 -20.42
C LYS A 144 5.19 -4.69 -21.42
N VAL A 145 4.23 -5.52 -21.04
CA VAL A 145 3.72 -6.64 -21.84
C VAL A 145 2.25 -6.43 -22.15
N HIS A 146 1.98 -5.68 -23.22
CA HIS A 146 0.62 -5.47 -23.69
C HIS A 146 -0.04 -6.82 -24.04
N ASN A 147 -1.33 -6.96 -23.71
CA ASN A 147 -2.16 -8.13 -23.99
C ASN A 147 -1.82 -9.42 -23.21
N LEU A 148 -0.84 -9.43 -22.28
CA LEU A 148 -0.61 -10.59 -21.41
C LEU A 148 -1.76 -10.77 -20.40
N ARG A 149 -2.23 -9.66 -19.81
CA ARG A 149 -3.41 -9.58 -18.95
C ARG A 149 -4.24 -8.36 -19.30
N SER A 150 -5.55 -8.44 -19.08
CA SER A 150 -6.41 -7.28 -19.27
C SER A 150 -6.24 -6.30 -18.09
N PRO A 151 -6.44 -4.98 -18.31
CA PRO A 151 -6.46 -4.00 -17.21
C PRO A 151 -7.50 -4.34 -16.14
N VAL A 152 -8.66 -4.82 -16.57
CA VAL A 152 -9.75 -5.25 -15.67
C VAL A 152 -9.27 -6.37 -14.75
N ASP A 153 -8.57 -7.38 -15.27
CA ASP A 153 -8.06 -8.47 -14.44
C ASP A 153 -7.07 -7.98 -13.37
N VAL A 154 -6.27 -6.95 -13.67
CA VAL A 154 -5.29 -6.38 -12.72
C VAL A 154 -6.00 -5.55 -11.67
N ASP A 155 -6.97 -4.72 -12.08
CA ASP A 155 -7.76 -3.89 -11.18
C ASP A 155 -8.64 -4.76 -10.25
N GLU A 156 -9.19 -5.89 -10.71
CA GLU A 156 -9.91 -6.84 -9.85
C GLU A 156 -9.03 -7.48 -8.78
N LEU A 157 -7.76 -7.79 -9.09
CA LEU A 157 -6.82 -8.28 -8.07
C LEU A 157 -6.52 -7.20 -7.04
N TRP A 158 -6.30 -5.98 -7.50
CA TRP A 158 -6.08 -4.83 -6.64
C TRP A 158 -7.25 -4.61 -5.69
N ASP A 159 -8.47 -4.53 -6.21
CA ASP A 159 -9.68 -4.35 -5.41
C ASP A 159 -9.85 -5.48 -4.39
N SER A 160 -9.61 -6.73 -4.80
CA SER A 160 -9.64 -7.89 -3.89
C SER A 160 -8.65 -7.74 -2.74
N MET A 161 -7.42 -7.30 -3.00
CA MET A 161 -6.41 -7.08 -1.97
C MET A 161 -6.77 -5.92 -1.04
N CYS A 162 -7.32 -4.81 -1.56
CA CYS A 162 -7.79 -3.70 -0.73
C CYS A 162 -8.86 -4.15 0.26
N HIS A 163 -9.86 -4.92 -0.20
CA HIS A 163 -10.91 -5.44 0.69
C HIS A 163 -10.34 -6.41 1.73
N ALA A 164 -9.41 -7.28 1.33
CA ALA A 164 -8.74 -8.19 2.26
C ALA A 164 -7.93 -7.44 3.33
N ALA A 165 -7.16 -6.43 2.93
CA ALA A 165 -6.42 -5.56 3.85
C ALA A 165 -7.37 -4.83 4.81
N ILE A 166 -8.42 -4.17 4.29
CA ILE A 166 -9.42 -3.49 5.13
C ILE A 166 -10.05 -4.43 6.16
N ASN A 167 -10.42 -5.65 5.75
CA ASN A 167 -10.99 -6.65 6.64
C ASN A 167 -9.99 -7.11 7.70
N ALA A 168 -8.73 -7.32 7.33
CA ALA A 168 -7.66 -7.67 8.24
C ALA A 168 -7.43 -6.58 9.29
N VAL A 169 -7.32 -5.31 8.85
CA VAL A 169 -7.13 -4.16 9.74
C VAL A 169 -8.36 -3.94 10.62
N SER A 170 -9.58 -4.07 10.09
CA SER A 170 -10.79 -3.84 10.87
C SER A 170 -10.90 -4.82 12.03
N LYS A 171 -10.66 -6.11 11.77
CA LYS A 171 -10.67 -7.17 12.80
C LYS A 171 -9.61 -6.93 13.86
N ALA A 172 -8.41 -6.55 13.44
CA ALA A 172 -7.35 -6.17 14.33
C ALA A 172 -7.75 -5.00 15.23
N LEU A 173 -8.29 -3.94 14.65
CA LEU A 173 -8.67 -2.74 15.40
C LEU A 173 -9.85 -2.97 16.34
N ASP A 174 -10.76 -3.91 16.09
CA ASP A 174 -11.93 -4.16 16.95
C ASP A 174 -11.57 -4.45 18.42
N GLU A 175 -10.37 -4.96 18.69
CA GLU A 175 -9.89 -5.26 20.05
C GLU A 175 -9.21 -4.06 20.73
N PHE A 176 -8.95 -2.96 20.00
CA PHE A 176 -8.22 -1.79 20.50
C PHE A 176 -9.14 -0.57 20.71
N ASP A 177 -9.09 -0.01 21.92
CA ASP A 177 -9.77 1.23 22.32
C ASP A 177 -8.78 2.40 22.54
N ASP A 178 -7.56 2.30 22.01
CA ASP A 178 -6.55 3.36 22.07
C ASP A 178 -6.62 4.29 20.83
N PRO A 179 -6.89 5.61 21.01
CA PRO A 179 -6.80 6.59 19.93
C PRO A 179 -5.45 6.59 19.19
N ASP A 180 -4.34 6.33 19.88
CA ASP A 180 -3.00 6.44 19.30
C ASP A 180 -2.75 5.33 18.26
N VAL A 181 -3.20 4.10 18.56
CA VAL A 181 -3.15 2.95 17.63
C VAL A 181 -3.97 3.23 16.36
N ILE A 182 -5.16 3.83 16.49
CA ILE A 182 -5.98 4.21 15.32
C ILE A 182 -5.28 5.28 14.48
N LEU A 183 -4.67 6.27 15.13
CA LEU A 183 -3.95 7.34 14.43
C LEU A 183 -2.73 6.80 13.67
N GLN A 184 -1.95 5.91 14.28
CA GLN A 184 -0.82 5.24 13.64
C GLN A 184 -1.29 4.42 12.43
N THR A 185 -2.30 3.57 12.62
CA THR A 185 -2.90 2.76 11.54
C THR A 185 -3.36 3.63 10.36
N LYS A 186 -4.04 4.73 10.66
CA LYS A 186 -4.48 5.70 9.65
C LYS A 186 -3.29 6.28 8.87
N ASN A 187 -2.17 6.58 9.55
CA ASN A 187 -0.98 7.15 8.90
C ASN A 187 -0.31 6.15 7.94
N VAL A 188 -0.21 4.87 8.33
CA VAL A 188 0.35 3.82 7.46
C VAL A 188 -0.54 3.61 6.23
N ILE A 189 -1.87 3.55 6.40
CA ILE A 189 -2.80 3.43 5.27
C ILE A 189 -2.75 4.67 4.37
N ALA A 190 -2.61 5.87 4.93
CA ALA A 190 -2.48 7.09 4.14
C ALA A 190 -1.21 7.10 3.28
N LEU A 191 -0.09 6.58 3.80
CA LEU A 191 1.14 6.40 3.03
C LEU A 191 0.91 5.38 1.89
N PHE A 192 0.31 4.24 2.20
CA PHE A 192 -0.03 3.22 1.20
C PHE A 192 -0.91 3.79 0.07
N ILE A 193 -1.95 4.57 0.40
CA ILE A 193 -2.79 5.26 -0.58
C ILE A 193 -1.93 6.15 -1.48
N GLN A 194 -1.09 7.00 -0.90
CA GLN A 194 -0.21 7.91 -1.64
C GLN A 194 0.75 7.17 -2.56
N THR A 195 1.33 6.05 -2.11
CA THR A 195 2.21 5.23 -2.95
C THR A 195 1.43 4.66 -4.13
N MET A 196 0.26 4.07 -3.91
CA MET A 196 -0.48 3.34 -4.94
C MET A 196 -1.22 4.26 -5.92
N GLU A 197 -1.64 5.45 -5.50
CA GLU A 197 -2.12 6.51 -6.41
C GLU A 197 -1.05 6.88 -7.45
N GLY A 198 0.22 6.96 -7.05
CA GLY A 198 1.34 7.22 -7.96
C GLY A 198 1.51 6.15 -9.04
N TRP A 199 1.06 4.92 -8.77
CA TRP A 199 1.03 3.82 -9.74
C TRP A 199 -0.25 3.78 -10.59
N GLY A 200 -1.19 4.71 -10.36
CA GLY A 200 -2.45 4.80 -11.10
C GLY A 200 -3.45 3.71 -10.73
N TYR A 201 -3.44 3.27 -9.46
CA TYR A 201 -4.50 2.44 -8.90
C TYR A 201 -5.60 3.30 -8.28
N SER A 202 -6.84 2.82 -8.37
CA SER A 202 -7.97 3.46 -7.68
C SER A 202 -7.91 3.16 -6.20
N VAL A 203 -7.92 4.19 -5.37
CA VAL A 203 -7.82 4.07 -3.90
C VAL A 203 -9.12 4.42 -3.18
N ALA A 204 -10.22 4.60 -3.93
CA ALA A 204 -11.49 5.10 -3.39
C ALA A 204 -12.03 4.29 -2.19
N VAL A 205 -11.85 2.97 -2.20
CA VAL A 205 -12.28 2.08 -1.11
C VAL A 205 -11.43 2.29 0.15
N LEU A 206 -10.13 2.53 -0.02
CA LEU A 206 -9.19 2.83 1.07
C LEU A 206 -9.46 4.22 1.65
N ASP A 207 -9.72 5.23 0.80
CA ASP A 207 -10.11 6.58 1.26
C ASP A 207 -11.38 6.55 2.12
N ALA A 208 -12.40 5.82 1.65
CA ALA A 208 -13.63 5.63 2.42
C ALA A 208 -13.35 4.95 3.77
N TYR A 209 -12.39 4.03 3.82
CA TYR A 209 -11.98 3.37 5.06
C TYR A 209 -11.19 4.29 5.99
N VAL A 210 -10.24 5.09 5.48
CA VAL A 210 -9.52 6.11 6.25
C VAL A 210 -10.48 7.10 6.90
N LEU A 211 -11.57 7.46 6.21
CA LEU A 211 -12.61 8.32 6.78
C LEU A 211 -13.35 7.63 7.96
N LYS A 212 -13.62 6.33 7.87
CA LYS A 212 -14.17 5.55 8.99
C LYS A 212 -13.22 5.52 10.19
N LEU A 213 -11.92 5.31 9.94
CA LEU A 213 -10.90 5.37 10.99
C LEU A 213 -10.85 6.74 11.67
N PHE A 214 -10.97 7.82 10.89
CA PHE A 214 -11.04 9.17 11.44
C PHE A 214 -12.25 9.37 12.36
N TYR A 215 -13.44 8.90 11.99
CA TYR A 215 -14.62 8.99 12.86
C TYR A 215 -14.44 8.18 14.14
N ARG A 216 -13.88 6.96 14.05
CA ARG A 216 -13.59 6.12 15.21
C ARG A 216 -12.58 6.79 16.15
N TYR A 217 -11.49 7.31 15.61
CA TYR A 217 -10.49 8.08 16.35
C TYR A 217 -11.13 9.26 17.09
N ALA A 218 -11.94 10.06 16.39
CA ALA A 218 -12.61 11.21 16.99
C ALA A 218 -13.58 10.83 18.11
N ASP A 219 -14.26 9.67 18.01
CA ASP A 219 -15.15 9.18 19.07
C ASP A 219 -14.38 8.72 20.31
N LEU A 220 -13.31 7.93 20.14
CA LEU A 220 -12.46 7.52 21.26
C LEU A 220 -11.82 8.72 21.98
N LEU A 221 -11.35 9.71 21.21
CA LEU A 221 -10.78 10.92 21.75
C LEU A 221 -11.81 11.72 22.58
N LYS A 222 -13.05 11.83 22.11
CA LYS A 222 -14.15 12.46 22.88
C LYS A 222 -14.44 11.72 24.19
N ARG A 223 -14.47 10.38 24.16
CA ARG A 223 -14.68 9.57 25.36
C ARG A 223 -13.55 9.78 26.37
N LYS A 224 -12.30 9.73 25.92
CA LYS A 224 -11.11 9.98 26.76
C LYS A 224 -11.16 11.37 27.40
N PHE A 225 -11.37 12.42 26.60
CA PHE A 225 -11.51 13.78 27.12
C PHE A 225 -12.69 13.96 28.08
N SER A 226 -13.83 13.31 27.83
CA SER A 226 -14.98 13.37 28.74
C SER A 226 -14.64 12.77 30.10
N THR A 227 -13.95 11.63 30.12
CA THR A 227 -13.50 10.98 31.35
C THR A 227 -12.48 11.86 32.10
N ASP A 228 -11.47 12.37 31.40
CA ASP A 228 -10.44 13.24 31.98
C ASP A 228 -11.05 14.52 32.56
N PHE A 229 -11.99 15.13 31.84
CA PHE A 229 -12.71 16.31 32.29
C PHE A 229 -13.54 16.04 33.56
N GLN A 230 -14.23 14.90 33.64
CA GLN A 230 -14.97 14.49 34.84
C GLN A 230 -14.04 14.29 36.04
N GLN A 231 -12.86 13.69 35.85
CA GLN A 231 -11.88 13.52 36.92
C GLN A 231 -11.35 14.86 37.43
N VAL A 232 -10.99 15.78 36.52
CA VAL A 232 -10.47 17.11 36.89
C VAL A 232 -11.55 17.98 37.55
N SER A 233 -12.78 17.95 37.04
CA SER A 233 -13.91 18.71 37.60
C SER A 233 -14.42 18.15 38.94
N ALA A 234 -14.15 16.88 39.25
CA ALA A 234 -14.36 16.31 40.58
C ALA A 234 -13.26 16.73 41.59
N PHE A 235 -12.12 17.24 41.13
CA PHE A 235 -10.96 17.58 41.97
C PHE A 235 -10.98 18.94 42.73
N PRO A 236 -11.96 19.85 42.63
CA PRO A 236 -12.04 21.02 43.51
C PRO A 236 -13.20 20.92 44.52
N MET A 237 -13.05 20.10 45.57
CA MET A 237 -13.81 20.24 46.83
C MET A 237 -13.07 19.80 48.12
N LEU A 238 -11.77 19.46 48.07
CA LEU A 238 -11.03 18.96 49.25
C LEU A 238 -9.87 19.83 49.76
N SER A 239 -9.70 21.08 49.29
CA SER A 239 -8.64 21.99 49.80
C SER A 239 -9.12 23.30 50.42
N LYS A 240 -10.35 23.33 50.97
CA LYS A 240 -10.81 24.44 51.81
C LYS A 240 -11.49 23.96 53.09
N THR A 241 -10.66 23.62 54.07
CA THR A 241 -10.90 23.75 55.52
C THR A 241 -9.56 23.56 56.22
#